data_AF-W9GBT2-F1
#
_entry.id   AF-W9GBT2-F1
#
_cell.length_a   1.000
_cell.length_b   1.000
_cell.length_c   1.000
_cell.angle_alpha   90.00
_cell.angle_beta   90.00
_cell.angle_gamma   90.00
#
_symmetry.space_group_name_H-M   'P 1'
#
loop_
_entity.id
_entity.type
_entity.pdbx_description
1 polymer ?
#
loop_
_entity_poly.entity_id
_entity_poly.type
_entity_poly.pdbx_seq_one_letter_code
_entity_poly.pdbx_strand_id
1 'polypeptide(L)'
;MATGEESLTETEAFILETLERLDKADTETENLKKALEHSRDIGAAVGVLMAFEKLTQDEAFELLRHASQDQNVKLYALAREVLDTGQLPAPSHGPD
;
A
#
# COMPACT_ATOMS: atom_id res chain seq x y z
N MET A 1 7.73 12.03 -52.01
CA MET A 1 8.60 13.07 -51.44
C MET A 1 8.39 13.02 -49.94
N ALA A 2 9.45 12.74 -49.19
CA ALA A 2 9.39 12.35 -47.79
C ALA A 2 8.96 13.53 -46.90
N THR A 3 7.95 13.23 -46.09
CA THR A 3 7.66 13.71 -44.74
C THR A 3 8.56 14.84 -44.23
N GLY A 4 8.01 16.05 -44.12
CA GLY A 4 8.63 17.08 -43.29
C GLY A 4 8.60 16.62 -41.85
N GLU A 5 9.77 16.47 -41.25
CA GLU A 5 9.92 16.28 -39.81
C GLU A 5 9.41 17.57 -39.13
N GLU A 6 8.16 17.54 -38.63
CA GLU A 6 7.69 18.53 -37.65
C GLU A 6 8.53 18.35 -36.39
N SER A 7 9.65 19.08 -36.32
CA SER A 7 10.37 19.26 -35.08
C SER A 7 9.43 19.92 -34.08
N LEU A 8 9.24 19.30 -32.92
CA LEU A 8 8.56 19.96 -31.81
C LEU A 8 9.19 21.33 -31.58
N THR A 9 8.33 22.34 -31.44
CA THR A 9 8.76 23.67 -31.01
C THR A 9 9.33 23.58 -29.59
N GLU A 10 10.22 24.51 -29.25
CA GLU A 10 10.81 24.62 -27.90
C GLU A 10 9.73 24.70 -26.81
N THR A 11 8.60 25.36 -27.13
CA THR A 11 7.44 25.44 -26.23
C THR A 11 6.74 24.08 -26.07
N GLU A 12 6.55 23.32 -27.14
CA GLU A 12 5.94 21.99 -27.06
C GLU A 12 6.81 21.00 -26.28
N ALA A 13 8.13 21.03 -26.49
CA ALA A 13 9.09 20.23 -25.72
C ALA A 13 9.04 20.56 -24.22
N PHE A 14 9.00 21.86 -23.88
CA PHE A 14 8.87 22.30 -22.49
C PHE A 14 7.54 21.87 -21.85
N ILE A 15 6.44 21.96 -22.59
CA ILE A 15 5.12 21.53 -22.09
C ILE A 15 5.12 20.03 -21.79
N LEU A 16 5.65 19.19 -22.70
CA LEU A 16 5.71 17.75 -22.48
C LEU A 16 6.56 17.37 -21.26
N GLU A 17 7.75 17.94 -21.12
CA GLU A 17 8.59 17.71 -19.94
C GLU A 17 7.86 18.11 -18.65
N THR A 18 7.17 19.26 -18.67
CA THR A 18 6.43 19.75 -17.51
C THR A 18 5.27 18.82 -17.16
N LEU A 19 4.53 18.31 -18.13
CA LEU A 19 3.43 17.36 -17.91
C LEU A 19 3.95 16.04 -17.32
N GLU A 20 5.05 15.49 -17.85
CA GLU A 20 5.67 14.28 -17.30
C GLU A 20 6.11 14.47 -15.84
N ARG A 21 6.69 15.63 -15.52
CA ARG A 21 7.12 15.97 -14.16
C ARG A 21 5.94 16.10 -13.20
N LEU A 22 4.82 16.69 -13.64
CA LEU A 22 3.61 16.80 -12.85
C LEU A 22 2.99 15.43 -12.59
N ASP A 23 2.83 14.60 -13.63
CA ASP A 23 2.29 13.24 -13.50
C ASP A 23 3.11 12.38 -12.53
N LYS A 24 4.44 12.47 -12.63
CA LYS A 24 5.35 11.79 -11.71
C LYS A 24 5.18 12.28 -10.26
N ALA A 25 5.09 13.59 -10.06
CA ALA A 25 4.93 14.17 -8.73
C ALA A 25 3.58 13.80 -8.10
N ASP A 26 2.51 13.76 -8.90
CA ASP A 26 1.18 13.34 -8.46
C ASP A 26 1.19 11.86 -8.08
N THR A 27 1.74 11.00 -8.94
CA THR A 27 1.88 9.55 -8.68
C THR A 27 2.69 9.28 -7.40
N GLU A 28 3.81 9.98 -7.20
CA GLU A 28 4.63 9.84 -5.99
C GLU A 28 3.86 10.28 -4.75
N THR A 29 3.17 11.41 -4.82
CA THR A 29 2.34 11.93 -3.74
C THR A 29 1.24 10.94 -3.35
N GLU A 30 0.55 10.34 -4.34
CA GLU A 30 -0.46 9.33 -4.08
C GLU A 30 0.11 8.06 -3.43
N ASN A 31 1.25 7.58 -3.90
CA ASN A 31 1.90 6.40 -3.34
C ASN A 31 2.34 6.64 -1.89
N LEU A 32 2.89 7.83 -1.58
CA LEU A 32 3.24 8.22 -0.21
C LEU A 32 2.00 8.29 0.69
N LYS A 33 0.90 8.89 0.21
CA LYS A 33 -0.37 8.92 0.96
C LYS A 33 -0.87 7.52 1.28
N LYS A 34 -0.91 6.62 0.30
CA LYS A 34 -1.31 5.21 0.49
C LYS A 34 -0.40 4.50 1.48
N ALA A 35 0.92 4.70 1.38
CA ALA A 35 1.88 4.11 2.31
C ALA A 35 1.67 4.59 3.76
N LEU A 36 1.37 5.87 3.96
CA LEU A 36 1.05 6.43 5.28
C LEU A 36 -0.25 5.87 5.84
N GLU A 37 -1.30 5.77 5.02
CA GLU A 37 -2.57 5.16 5.42
C GLU A 37 -2.36 3.69 5.84
N HIS A 38 -1.64 2.92 5.02
CA HIS A 38 -1.31 1.52 5.34
C HIS A 38 -0.50 1.40 6.64
N SER A 39 0.48 2.27 6.85
CA SER A 39 1.27 2.28 8.09
C SER A 39 0.41 2.55 9.32
N ARG A 40 -0.57 3.46 9.21
CA ARG A 40 -1.53 3.74 10.29
C ARG A 40 -2.44 2.55 10.58
N ASP A 41 -3.01 1.95 9.54
CA ASP A 41 -3.89 0.78 9.68
C ASP A 41 -3.14 -0.38 10.36
N ILE A 42 -1.90 -0.65 9.92
CA ILE A 42 -1.04 -1.68 10.49
C ILE A 42 -0.71 -1.38 11.96
N GLY A 43 -0.28 -0.16 12.28
CA GLY A 43 0.05 0.22 13.66
C GLY A 43 -1.16 0.13 14.60
N ALA A 44 -2.34 0.52 14.13
CA ALA A 44 -3.57 0.41 14.90
C ALA A 44 -3.97 -1.06 15.12
N ALA A 45 -3.88 -1.90 14.09
CA ALA A 45 -4.15 -3.34 14.20
C ALA A 45 -3.19 -4.03 15.18
N VAL A 46 -1.91 -3.69 15.15
CA VAL A 46 -0.92 -4.16 16.13
C VAL A 46 -1.36 -3.78 17.56
N GLY A 47 -1.80 -2.53 17.77
CA GLY A 47 -2.32 -2.09 19.07
C GLY A 47 -3.57 -2.87 19.53
N VAL A 48 -4.47 -3.20 18.60
CA VAL A 48 -5.63 -4.06 18.86
C VAL A 48 -5.16 -5.45 19.32
N LEU A 49 -4.29 -6.12 18.58
CA LEU A 49 -3.78 -7.45 18.92
C LEU A 49 -3.03 -7.46 20.26
N MET A 50 -2.23 -6.44 20.55
CA MET A 50 -1.59 -6.28 21.86
C MET A 50 -2.62 -6.25 23.00
N ALA A 51 -3.72 -5.53 22.82
CA ALA A 51 -4.76 -5.39 23.84
C ALA A 51 -5.56 -6.69 24.07
N PHE A 52 -5.92 -7.38 22.98
CA PHE A 52 -6.75 -8.59 23.02
C PHE A 52 -5.96 -9.85 23.39
N GLU A 53 -4.77 -10.04 22.82
CA GLU A 53 -3.96 -11.25 23.00
C GLU A 53 -2.82 -11.10 24.02
N LYS A 54 -2.65 -9.91 24.62
CA LYS A 54 -1.59 -9.60 25.60
C LYS A 54 -0.18 -9.80 25.06
N LEU A 55 -0.01 -9.55 23.76
CA LEU A 55 1.27 -9.60 23.07
C LEU A 55 2.04 -8.29 23.25
N THR A 56 3.36 -8.39 23.14
CA THR A 56 4.21 -7.21 22.90
C THR A 56 3.99 -6.67 21.49
N GLN A 57 4.48 -5.46 21.24
CA GLN A 57 4.38 -4.83 19.91
C GLN A 57 5.05 -5.69 18.82
N ASP A 58 6.24 -6.21 19.11
CA ASP A 58 7.01 -7.03 18.15
C ASP A 58 6.30 -8.36 17.87
N GLU A 59 5.78 -9.02 18.90
CA GLU A 59 5.01 -10.26 18.75
C GLU A 59 3.72 -10.05 17.95
N ALA A 60 2.98 -8.98 18.23
CA ALA A 60 1.75 -8.65 17.50
C ALA A 60 2.03 -8.31 16.02
N PHE A 61 3.13 -7.61 15.74
CA PHE A 61 3.55 -7.32 14.37
C PHE A 61 3.99 -8.59 13.64
N GLU A 62 4.79 -9.45 14.27
CA GLU A 62 5.21 -10.72 13.67
C GLU A 62 4.03 -11.67 13.44
N LEU A 63 3.05 -11.71 14.35
CA LEU A 63 1.82 -12.47 14.17
C LEU A 63 1.06 -12.01 12.92
N LEU A 64 0.88 -10.68 12.77
CA LEU A 64 0.22 -10.10 11.60
C LEU A 64 1.02 -10.38 10.31
N ARG A 65 2.35 -10.31 10.38
CA ARG A 65 3.27 -10.60 9.25
C ARG A 65 3.18 -12.06 8.82
N HIS A 66 3.16 -12.99 9.77
CA HIS A 66 3.02 -14.42 9.51
C HIS A 66 1.68 -14.72 8.84
N ALA A 67 0.57 -14.25 9.41
CA ALA A 67 -0.74 -14.49 8.83
C ALA A 67 -0.90 -13.87 7.42
N SER A 68 -0.28 -12.72 7.17
CA SER A 68 -0.23 -12.11 5.83
C SER A 68 0.50 -13.00 4.82
N GLN A 69 1.61 -13.62 5.23
CA GLN A 69 2.39 -14.53 4.38
C GLN A 69 1.67 -15.85 4.15
N ASP A 70 1.13 -16.45 5.21
CA ASP A 70 0.43 -17.72 5.15
C ASP A 70 -0.81 -17.64 4.25
N GLN A 71 -1.48 -16.48 4.23
CA GLN A 71 -2.68 -16.25 3.41
C GLN A 71 -2.37 -15.63 2.03
N ASN A 72 -1.12 -15.25 1.75
CA ASN A 72 -0.74 -14.48 0.56
C ASN A 72 -1.60 -13.20 0.37
N VAL A 73 -1.91 -12.53 1.48
CA VAL A 73 -2.70 -11.28 1.51
C VAL A 73 -1.81 -10.13 1.91
N LYS A 74 -2.03 -8.95 1.33
CA LYS A 74 -1.27 -7.75 1.69
C LYS A 74 -1.48 -7.40 3.16
N LEU A 75 -0.39 -7.14 3.88
CA LEU A 75 -0.39 -6.87 5.32
C LEU A 75 -1.41 -5.81 5.76
N TYR A 76 -1.55 -4.71 5.01
CA TYR A 76 -2.51 -3.64 5.32
C TYR A 76 -3.98 -4.08 5.18
N ALA A 77 -4.27 -5.04 4.29
CA ALA A 77 -5.62 -5.56 4.13
C ALA A 77 -6.00 -6.42 5.32
N LEU A 78 -5.07 -7.28 5.77
CA LEU A 78 -5.25 -8.07 6.99
C LEU A 78 -5.35 -7.17 8.23
N ALA A 79 -4.55 -6.09 8.29
CA ALA A 79 -4.64 -5.10 9.36
C ALA A 79 -6.04 -4.46 9.44
N ARG A 80 -6.64 -4.10 8.30
CA ARG A 80 -8.02 -3.58 8.27
C ARG A 80 -9.03 -4.59 8.78
N GLU A 81 -8.88 -5.86 8.42
CA GLU A 81 -9.77 -6.91 8.92
C GLU A 81 -9.64 -7.10 10.44
N VAL A 82 -8.43 -6.98 10.98
CA VAL A 82 -8.20 -6.95 12.44
C VAL A 82 -8.86 -5.72 13.08
N LEU A 83 -8.82 -4.54 12.43
CA LEU A 83 -9.49 -3.34 12.94
C LEU A 83 -11.02 -3.49 12.95
N ASP A 84 -11.57 -4.19 11.95
CA ASP A 84 -13.02 -4.40 11.83
C ASP A 84 -13.53 -5.48 12.80
N THR A 85 -12.75 -6.54 13.03
CA THR A 85 -13.18 -7.73 13.80
C THR A 85 -12.59 -7.83 15.20
N GLY A 86 -11.50 -7.10 15.47
CA GLY A 86 -10.73 -7.21 16.71
C GLY A 86 -9.87 -8.47 16.82
N GLN A 87 -9.81 -9.32 15.79
CA GLN A 87 -9.15 -10.62 15.81
C GLN A 87 -8.35 -10.87 14.53
N LEU A 88 -7.33 -11.73 14.61
CA LEU A 88 -6.58 -12.15 13.43
C LEU A 88 -7.46 -13.09 12.57
N PRO A 89 -7.59 -12.83 11.26
CA PRO A 89 -8.37 -13.68 10.37
C PRO A 89 -7.78 -15.08 10.29
N ALA A 90 -8.61 -16.10 10.52
CA ALA A 90 -8.21 -17.48 10.36
C ALA A 90 -7.97 -17.78 8.87
N PRO A 91 -6.91 -18.51 8.50
CA PRO A 91 -6.68 -18.90 7.12
C PRO A 91 -7.89 -19.69 6.63
N SER A 92 -8.47 -19.27 5.51
CA SER A 92 -9.59 -19.97 4.88
C SER A 92 -9.12 -21.36 4.42
N HIS A 93 -9.25 -22.37 5.28
CA HIS A 93 -9.09 -23.77 4.88
C HIS A 93 -10.30 -24.13 4.02
N GLY A 94 -10.11 -24.23 2.70
CA GLY A 94 -11.10 -24.87 1.84
C GLY A 94 -11.30 -26.32 2.28
N PRO A 95 -12.52 -26.90 2.21
CA PRO A 95 -12.74 -28.28 2.63
C PRO A 95 -11.95 -29.24 1.74
N ASP A 96 -11.34 -30.25 2.38
CA ASP A 96 -10.75 -31.44 1.74
C ASP A 96 -11.70 -32.12 0.74
#